data_AF-A0A1F3TQA4-F1
#
_entry.id   AF-A0A1F3TQA4-F1
#
_cell.length_a   1.000
_cell.length_b   1.000
_cell.length_c   1.000
_cell.angle_alpha   90.00
_cell.angle_beta   90.00
_cell.angle_gamma   90.00
#
_symmetry.space_group_name_H-M   'P 1'
#
loop_
_entity.id
_entity.type
_entity.pdbx_description
1 polymer ?
#
loop_
_entity_poly.entity_id
_entity_poly.type
_entity_poly.pdbx_seq_one_letter_code
_entity_poly.pdbx_strand_id
1 'polypeptide(L)'
;MTILINTLAKIIIIALFVFGFSLVLKNKFDTPEVSSEQLAAKPLMLKAYLLNFQKPERIEIIGLSNKFEKDIQEIKKLKISQDKSSDFYITIKLFSDETDDSAPLVAQIQFIDLKTGNLRKEESINLD
;
A
#
# COMPACT_ATOMS: atom_id res chain seq x y z
N MET A 1 26.16 52.18 10.65
CA MET A 1 26.48 50.77 10.97
C MET A 1 25.24 49.88 11.07
N THR A 2 24.09 50.39 11.52
CA THR A 2 22.81 49.67 11.69
C THR A 2 22.13 49.25 10.38
N ILE A 3 22.27 50.04 9.30
CA ILE A 3 21.61 49.74 8.01
C ILE A 3 22.25 48.52 7.35
N LEU A 4 23.58 48.39 7.38
CA LEU A 4 24.31 47.30 6.72
C LEU A 4 23.98 45.92 7.34
N ILE A 5 23.86 45.88 8.68
CA ILE A 5 23.50 44.66 9.44
C ILE A 5 22.08 44.20 9.08
N ASN A 6 21.15 45.14 8.94
CA ASN A 6 19.75 44.84 8.64
C ASN A 6 19.55 44.35 7.19
N THR A 7 20.36 44.86 6.25
CA THR A 7 20.37 44.38 4.86
C THR A 7 20.98 42.99 4.75
N LEU A 8 22.07 42.71 5.49
CA LEU A 8 22.72 41.40 5.50
C LEU A 8 21.82 40.32 6.11
N ALA A 9 21.11 40.64 7.21
CA ALA A 9 20.17 39.72 7.85
C ALA A 9 18.99 39.34 6.94
N LYS A 10 18.45 40.30 6.16
CA LYS A 10 17.38 40.03 5.19
C LYS A 10 17.82 39.09 4.06
N ILE A 11 19.05 39.24 3.57
CA ILE A 11 19.61 38.37 2.52
C ILE A 11 19.74 36.92 3.04
N ILE A 12 20.20 36.74 4.27
CA ILE A 12 20.34 35.40 4.89
C ILE A 12 18.97 34.72 5.05
N ILE A 13 17.95 35.47 5.48
CA ILE A 13 16.58 34.91 5.65
C ILE A 13 15.99 34.49 4.30
N ILE A 14 16.18 35.29 3.25
CA ILE A 14 15.69 34.96 1.89
C ILE A 14 16.41 33.71 1.36
N ALA A 15 17.72 33.59 1.57
CA ALA A 15 18.48 32.42 1.15
C ALA A 15 18.01 31.13 1.86
N LEU A 16 17.69 31.20 3.16
CA LEU A 16 17.16 30.07 3.91
C LEU A 16 15.76 29.65 3.45
N PHE A 17 14.90 30.60 3.09
CA PHE A 17 13.58 30.31 2.53
C PHE A 17 13.68 29.62 1.16
N VAL A 18 14.56 30.11 0.27
CA VAL A 18 14.76 29.53 -1.07
C VAL A 18 15.36 28.11 -0.98
N PHE A 19 16.31 27.90 -0.06
CA PHE A 19 16.93 26.59 0.15
C PHE A 19 15.96 25.61 0.81
N GLY A 20 15.19 26.05 1.80
CA GLY A 20 14.14 25.24 2.44
C GLY A 20 13.02 24.86 1.47
N PHE A 21 12.58 25.79 0.63
CA PHE A 21 11.55 25.54 -0.38
C PHE A 21 12.04 24.58 -1.49
N SER A 22 13.31 24.68 -1.90
CA SER A 22 13.91 23.74 -2.86
C SER A 22 14.00 22.31 -2.31
N LEU A 23 14.21 22.15 -1.00
CA LEU A 23 14.28 20.84 -0.35
C LEU A 23 12.88 20.21 -0.16
N VAL A 24 11.86 21.04 0.08
CA VAL A 24 10.45 20.60 0.14
C VAL A 24 9.92 20.20 -1.24
N LEU A 25 10.33 20.88 -2.32
CA LEU A 25 9.99 20.50 -3.70
C LEU A 25 10.66 19.18 -4.13
N LYS A 26 11.90 18.95 -3.71
CA LYS A 26 12.65 17.72 -4.05
C LYS A 26 12.04 16.45 -3.42
N ASN A 27 11.30 16.59 -2.32
CA ASN A 27 10.62 15.48 -1.64
C ASN A 27 9.20 15.17 -2.17
N LYS A 28 8.70 15.88 -3.19
CA LYS A 28 7.33 15.69 -3.70
C LYS A 28 7.20 15.12 -5.11
N PHE A 29 8.28 14.85 -5.83
CA PHE A 29 8.18 14.31 -7.20
C PHE A 29 9.24 13.24 -7.48
N ASP A 30 9.18 12.16 -6.70
CA ASP A 30 9.37 10.81 -7.23
C ASP A 30 8.01 10.11 -7.15
N THR A 31 7.01 10.65 -7.86
CA THR A 31 5.95 9.77 -8.37
C THR A 31 6.57 9.05 -9.54
N PRO A 32 6.90 7.74 -9.44
CA PRO A 32 7.22 7.00 -10.64
C PRO A 32 6.02 7.13 -11.55
N GLU A 33 6.25 7.63 -12.75
CA GLU A 33 5.32 7.58 -13.86
C GLU A 33 5.07 6.09 -14.12
N VAL A 34 4.07 5.53 -13.43
CA VAL A 34 3.56 4.21 -13.73
C VAL A 34 2.85 4.37 -15.06
N SER A 35 3.53 3.95 -16.12
CA SER A 35 2.96 3.91 -17.46
C SER A 35 1.59 3.24 -17.37
N SER A 36 0.58 3.92 -17.88
CA SER A 36 -0.82 3.50 -17.87
C SER A 36 -1.11 2.29 -18.78
N GLU A 37 -0.13 1.41 -19.00
CA GLU A 37 -0.23 0.21 -19.85
C GLU A 37 0.40 -1.06 -19.23
N GLN A 38 0.87 -1.02 -17.98
CA GLN A 38 1.04 -2.26 -17.22
C GLN A 38 -0.27 -2.54 -16.51
N LEU A 39 -1.05 -3.49 -17.05
CA LEU A 39 -2.06 -4.22 -16.28
C LEU A 39 -1.38 -4.56 -14.94
N ALA A 40 -1.74 -3.88 -13.86
CA ALA A 40 -0.98 -3.99 -12.62
C ALA A 40 -0.99 -5.46 -12.23
N ALA A 41 0.19 -6.08 -12.08
CA ALA A 41 0.27 -7.49 -11.75
C ALA A 41 -0.61 -7.76 -10.52
N LYS A 42 -1.41 -8.83 -10.54
CA LYS A 42 -2.38 -9.17 -9.47
C LYS A 42 -1.82 -8.98 -8.04
N PRO A 43 -0.55 -9.35 -7.75
CA PRO A 43 0.06 -9.08 -6.45
C PRO A 43 0.19 -7.58 -6.11
N LEU A 44 0.52 -6.74 -7.09
CA LEU A 44 0.64 -5.29 -6.91
C LEU A 44 -0.74 -4.65 -6.67
N MET A 45 -1.78 -5.10 -7.38
CA MET A 45 -3.15 -4.63 -7.14
C MET A 45 -3.60 -4.90 -5.71
N LEU A 46 -3.43 -6.14 -5.23
CA LEU A 46 -3.75 -6.50 -3.85
C LEU A 46 -2.92 -5.69 -2.86
N LYS A 47 -1.61 -5.52 -3.10
CA LYS A 47 -0.75 -4.72 -2.23
C LYS A 47 -1.23 -3.27 -2.15
N ALA A 48 -1.51 -2.63 -3.29
CA ALA A 48 -2.00 -1.25 -3.34
C ALA A 48 -3.34 -1.12 -2.61
N TYR A 49 -4.24 -2.09 -2.78
CA TYR A 49 -5.52 -2.09 -2.06
C TYR A 49 -5.33 -2.17 -0.54
N LEU A 50 -4.46 -3.06 -0.06
CA LEU A 50 -4.20 -3.24 1.37
C LEU A 50 -3.54 -2.02 2.03
N LEU A 51 -2.81 -1.19 1.28
CA LEU A 51 -2.20 0.04 1.80
C LEU A 51 -3.23 1.12 2.18
N ASN A 52 -4.48 1.00 1.74
CA ASN A 52 -5.56 1.92 2.13
C ASN A 52 -6.11 1.67 3.54
N PHE A 53 -5.67 0.59 4.20
CA PHE A 53 -6.15 0.22 5.53
C PHE A 53 -5.08 0.44 6.59
N GLN A 54 -5.52 0.44 7.84
CA GLN A 54 -4.62 0.38 8.99
C GLN A 54 -3.76 -0.90 8.90
N LYS A 55 -2.50 -0.79 9.34
CA LYS A 55 -1.58 -1.93 9.35
C LYS A 55 -2.07 -2.99 10.33
N PRO A 56 -2.24 -4.25 9.90
CA PRO A 56 -2.61 -5.35 10.78
C PRO A 56 -1.40 -5.87 11.56
N GLU A 57 -1.65 -6.65 12.61
CA GLU A 57 -0.58 -7.28 13.40
C GLU A 57 0.12 -8.41 12.63
N ARG A 58 -0.67 -9.16 11.84
CA ARG A 58 -0.23 -10.21 10.92
C ARG A 58 -1.18 -10.31 9.73
N ILE A 59 -0.71 -10.98 8.69
CA ILE A 59 -1.50 -11.28 7.49
C ILE A 59 -1.34 -12.76 7.16
N GLU A 60 -2.47 -13.41 6.94
CA GLU A 60 -2.55 -14.81 6.56
C GLU A 60 -3.12 -14.91 5.14
N ILE A 61 -2.42 -15.61 4.24
CA ILE A 61 -2.82 -15.73 2.83
C ILE A 61 -3.12 -17.20 2.53
N ILE A 62 -4.34 -17.47 2.10
CA ILE A 62 -4.87 -18.79 1.79
C ILE A 62 -5.20 -18.84 0.30
N GLY A 63 -4.54 -19.74 -0.43
CA GLY A 63 -4.84 -20.02 -1.84
C GLY A 63 -5.83 -21.17 -1.95
N LEU A 64 -6.92 -20.96 -2.68
CA LEU A 64 -8.02 -21.91 -2.87
C LEU A 64 -8.32 -22.19 -4.36
N SER A 65 -7.52 -21.64 -5.27
CA SER A 65 -7.67 -21.82 -6.72
C SER A 65 -6.41 -22.44 -7.32
N ASN A 66 -6.60 -23.41 -8.23
CA ASN A 66 -5.49 -24.03 -8.96
C ASN A 66 -5.19 -23.27 -10.27
N LYS A 67 -6.23 -22.72 -10.91
CA LYS A 67 -6.13 -21.92 -12.13
C LYS A 67 -5.10 -20.79 -12.02
N PHE A 68 -5.03 -20.13 -10.86
CA PHE A 68 -4.15 -18.99 -10.60
C PHE A 68 -2.99 -19.32 -9.64
N GLU A 69 -2.54 -20.58 -9.59
CA GLU A 69 -1.53 -21.02 -8.62
C GLU A 69 -0.24 -20.17 -8.68
N LYS A 70 0.20 -19.77 -9.88
CA LYS A 70 1.39 -18.90 -10.03
C LYS A 70 1.18 -17.55 -9.35
N ASP A 71 0.08 -16.87 -9.64
CA ASP A 71 -0.26 -15.57 -9.04
C ASP A 71 -0.42 -15.68 -7.53
N ILE A 72 -1.06 -16.75 -7.05
CA ILE A 72 -1.22 -17.03 -5.62
C ILE A 72 0.14 -17.19 -4.93
N GLN A 73 1.07 -17.91 -5.54
CA GLN A 73 2.42 -18.10 -4.99
C GLN A 73 3.23 -16.79 -5.00
N GLU A 74 2.98 -15.89 -5.93
CA GLU A 74 3.55 -14.54 -5.92
C GLU A 74 2.91 -13.67 -4.83
N ILE A 75 1.58 -13.71 -4.68
CA ILE A 75 0.85 -12.98 -3.63
C ILE A 75 1.33 -13.41 -2.24
N LYS A 76 1.56 -14.70 -2.00
CA LYS A 76 2.10 -15.22 -0.73
C LYS A 76 3.48 -14.65 -0.37
N LYS A 77 4.26 -14.19 -1.35
CA LYS A 77 5.59 -13.58 -1.14
C LYS A 77 5.52 -12.08 -0.87
N LEU A 78 4.34 -11.46 -0.97
CA LEU A 78 4.19 -10.03 -0.76
C LEU A 78 4.60 -9.64 0.66
N LYS A 79 5.51 -8.68 0.74
CA LYS A 79 5.84 -7.99 1.98
C LYS A 79 4.88 -6.82 2.15
N ILE A 80 4.01 -6.92 3.13
CA ILE A 80 3.06 -5.88 3.53
C ILE A 80 3.46 -5.40 4.92
N SER A 81 3.46 -4.09 5.13
CA SER A 81 3.81 -3.51 6.42
C SER A 81 2.82 -3.91 7.49
N GLN A 82 3.33 -4.39 8.62
CA GLN A 82 2.55 -4.81 9.78
C GLN A 82 2.84 -3.87 10.95
N ASP A 83 1.92 -3.84 11.92
CA ASP A 83 2.07 -3.12 13.17
C ASP A 83 1.76 -4.06 14.34
N LYS A 84 2.78 -4.40 15.14
CA LYS A 84 2.65 -5.32 16.28
C LYS A 84 1.79 -4.78 17.42
N SER A 85 1.44 -3.50 17.40
CA SER A 85 0.51 -2.90 18.35
C SER A 85 -0.95 -2.92 17.87
N SER A 86 -1.19 -3.37 16.64
CA SER A 86 -2.54 -3.50 16.07
C SER A 86 -3.36 -4.53 16.82
N ASP A 87 -4.67 -4.28 16.94
CA ASP A 87 -5.63 -5.11 17.67
C ASP A 87 -6.43 -6.04 16.74
N PHE A 88 -6.05 -6.13 15.47
CA PHE A 88 -6.61 -7.06 14.49
C PHE A 88 -5.52 -7.67 13.60
N TYR A 89 -5.91 -8.76 12.94
CA TYR A 89 -5.15 -9.35 11.83
C TYR A 89 -6.02 -9.50 10.59
N ILE A 90 -5.40 -9.75 9.45
CA ILE A 90 -6.11 -9.95 8.19
C ILE A 90 -5.91 -11.37 7.69
N THR A 91 -6.99 -12.00 7.23
CA THR A 91 -6.95 -13.23 6.42
C THR A 91 -7.39 -12.91 5.00
N ILE A 92 -6.60 -13.33 4.01
CA ILE A 92 -6.87 -13.15 2.58
C ILE A 92 -7.08 -14.51 1.95
N LYS A 93 -8.27 -14.77 1.44
CA LYS A 93 -8.61 -15.98 0.68
C LYS A 93 -8.65 -15.66 -0.80
N LEU A 94 -7.88 -16.40 -1.59
CA LEU A 94 -7.75 -16.23 -3.03
C LEU A 94 -8.44 -17.39 -3.73
N PHE A 95 -9.49 -17.12 -4.50
CA PHE A 95 -10.26 -18.15 -5.19
C PHE A 95 -10.76 -17.67 -6.56
N SER A 96 -11.08 -18.62 -7.42
CA SER A 96 -11.75 -18.45 -8.70
C SER A 96 -12.75 -19.60 -8.85
N ASP A 97 -13.76 -19.42 -9.69
CA ASP A 97 -14.49 -20.57 -10.20
C ASP A 97 -13.53 -21.39 -11.09
N GLU A 98 -13.38 -22.68 -10.79
CA GLU A 98 -12.50 -23.60 -11.54
C GLU A 98 -13.20 -24.20 -12.77
N THR A 99 -14.51 -24.00 -12.91
CA THR A 99 -15.31 -24.51 -14.02
C THR A 99 -15.48 -23.51 -15.15
N ASP A 100 -15.17 -22.23 -14.89
CA ASP A 100 -15.29 -21.13 -15.85
C ASP A 100 -13.90 -20.53 -16.16
N ASP A 101 -13.45 -20.72 -17.40
CA ASP A 101 -12.17 -20.19 -17.90
C ASP A 101 -12.12 -18.66 -17.90
N SER A 102 -13.27 -17.99 -17.89
CA SER A 102 -13.36 -16.53 -17.80
C SER A 102 -13.47 -16.00 -16.37
N ALA A 103 -13.66 -16.88 -15.38
CA ALA A 103 -13.78 -16.45 -13.99
C ALA A 103 -12.48 -15.81 -13.48
N PRO A 104 -12.58 -14.63 -12.82
CA PRO A 104 -11.41 -13.91 -12.36
C PRO A 104 -10.88 -14.45 -11.04
N LEU A 105 -9.63 -14.12 -10.73
CA LEU A 105 -9.11 -14.31 -9.36
C LEU A 105 -9.71 -13.27 -8.42
N VAL A 106 -10.41 -13.74 -7.38
CA VAL A 106 -11.00 -12.89 -6.35
C VAL A 106 -10.21 -13.01 -5.04
N ALA A 107 -9.97 -11.89 -4.39
CA ALA A 107 -9.42 -11.81 -3.04
C ALA A 107 -10.53 -11.42 -2.05
N GLN A 108 -10.90 -12.33 -1.16
CA GLN A 108 -11.73 -12.03 0.01
C GLN A 108 -10.84 -11.72 1.20
N ILE A 109 -11.00 -10.53 1.78
CA ILE A 109 -10.15 -9.96 2.81
C ILE A 109 -10.98 -9.80 4.08
N GLN A 110 -10.64 -10.57 5.10
CA GLN A 110 -11.32 -10.59 6.39
C GLN A 110 -10.47 -9.91 7.45
N PHE A 111 -11.02 -8.92 8.14
CA PHE A 111 -10.39 -8.21 9.25
C PHE A 111 -10.91 -8.81 10.55
N ILE A 112 -10.02 -9.45 11.32
CA ILE A 112 -10.40 -10.27 12.47
C ILE A 112 -9.82 -9.65 13.74
N ASP A 113 -10.68 -9.40 14.72
CA ASP A 113 -10.32 -8.90 16.04
C ASP A 113 -9.42 -9.91 16.77
N LEU A 114 -8.25 -9.48 17.26
CA LEU A 114 -7.29 -10.38 17.89
C LEU A 114 -7.74 -10.89 19.26
N LYS A 115 -8.53 -10.11 20.00
CA LYS A 115 -8.93 -10.45 21.36
C LYS A 115 -10.12 -11.39 21.38
N THR A 116 -11.06 -11.17 20.47
CA THR A 116 -12.36 -11.86 20.45
C THR A 116 -12.46 -12.89 19.33
N GLY A 117 -11.62 -12.80 18.30
CA GLY A 117 -11.72 -13.64 17.10
C GLY A 117 -12.90 -13.27 16.18
N ASN A 118 -13.62 -12.19 16.49
CA ASN A 118 -14.78 -11.78 15.72
C ASN A 118 -14.38 -11.09 14.41
N LEU A 119 -15.17 -11.33 13.36
CA LEU A 119 -15.06 -10.58 12.12
C LEU A 119 -15.46 -9.12 12.37
N ARG A 120 -14.53 -8.21 12.12
CA ARG A 120 -14.78 -6.76 12.18
C ARG A 120 -15.33 -6.24 10.86
N LYS A 121 -14.77 -6.74 9.76
CA LYS A 121 -15.05 -6.28 8.41
C LYS A 121 -14.65 -7.35 7.40
N GLU A 122 -15.35 -7.39 6.28
CA GLU A 122 -14.98 -8.17 5.11
C GLU A 122 -15.04 -7.28 3.86
N GLU A 123 -14.09 -7.48 2.96
CA GLU A 123 -14.02 -6.83 1.66
C GLU A 123 -13.68 -7.87 0.58
N SER A 124 -14.10 -7.61 -0.65
CA SER A 124 -13.78 -8.48 -1.78
C SER A 124 -13.30 -7.63 -2.96
N ILE A 125 -12.21 -8.05 -3.59
CA ILE A 125 -11.67 -7.41 -4.79
C ILE A 125 -11.45 -8.41 -5.91
N ASN A 126 -11.77 -7.98 -7.13
CA ASN A 126 -11.36 -8.66 -8.34
C ASN A 126 -9.91 -8.26 -8.67
N LEU A 127 -9.06 -9.24 -8.96
CA LEU A 127 -7.63 -9.06 -9.25
C LEU A 127 -7.29 -9.23 -10.75
N ASP A 128 -8.27 -9.43 -11.64
CA ASP A 128 -8.09 -9.40 -13.10
C ASP A 128 -8.35 -8.01 -13.72
#